data_AF-A0A811NM81-F1
#
_entry.id   AF-A0A811NM81-F1
#
_cell.length_a   1.000
_cell.length_b   1.000
_cell.length_c   1.000
_cell.angle_alpha   90.00
_cell.angle_beta   90.00
_cell.angle_gamma   90.00
#
_symmetry.space_group_name_H-M   'P 1'
#
loop_
_entity.id
_entity.type
_entity.pdbx_description
1 polymer ?
#
loop_
_entity_poly.entity_id
_entity_poly.type
_entity_poly.pdbx_seq_one_letter_code
_entity_poly.pdbx_strand_id
1 'polypeptide(L)'
;MATACRLAAPLGLAPLPRGRASAGVVAVAQCGSKIPRGGVAIRATSGGEGATEEVPEIVKAAQDAWDKVEDKYAVATIGVAAIVALWTVVGAIKAIDKLPLLPGVLEIVGIGYTGWFTYRNLIFQPDREALIGKIKSTYKEITGSSS
;
A
#
# COMPACT_ATOMS: atom_id res chain seq x y z
N MET A 1 11.69 41.75 -52.48
CA MET A 1 11.24 40.88 -53.58
C MET A 1 10.03 40.10 -53.10
N ALA A 2 8.85 40.48 -53.56
CA ALA A 2 7.62 39.70 -53.42
C ALA A 2 7.43 38.87 -54.69
N THR A 3 6.75 37.72 -54.59
CA THR A 3 5.52 37.34 -55.34
C THR A 3 5.26 35.83 -55.22
N ALA A 4 3.99 35.50 -55.03
CA ALA A 4 3.39 34.17 -54.87
C ALA A 4 2.84 33.60 -56.20
N CYS A 5 2.59 32.28 -56.25
CA CYS A 5 1.44 31.57 -56.87
C CYS A 5 1.75 30.05 -56.88
N ARG A 6 0.99 29.13 -56.26
CA ARG A 6 -0.41 28.64 -56.46
C ARG A 6 -0.54 27.53 -57.52
N LEU A 7 -1.38 26.52 -57.17
CA LEU A 7 -1.98 25.39 -57.94
C LEU A 7 -1.09 24.13 -58.11
N ALA A 8 -1.57 22.87 -58.03
CA ALA A 8 -2.90 22.28 -57.96
C ALA A 8 -2.84 20.83 -57.40
N ALA A 9 -3.94 20.33 -56.82
CA ALA A 9 -4.20 18.90 -56.65
C ALA A 9 -4.79 18.31 -57.96
N PRO A 10 -4.69 17.00 -58.20
CA PRO A 10 -5.94 16.23 -58.16
C PRO A 10 -5.82 14.75 -57.69
N LEU A 11 -6.87 14.33 -56.98
CA LEU A 11 -7.69 13.13 -57.19
C LEU A 11 -7.03 11.83 -57.72
N GLY A 12 -7.03 10.82 -56.85
CA GLY A 12 -7.64 9.50 -57.12
C GLY A 12 -6.84 8.50 -57.94
N LEU A 13 -6.48 7.37 -57.31
CA LEU A 13 -6.60 5.99 -57.84
C LEU A 13 -5.86 5.02 -56.90
N ALA A 14 -6.62 4.23 -56.13
CA ALA A 14 -6.24 2.86 -55.77
C ALA A 14 -6.92 1.93 -56.79
N PRO A 15 -6.37 0.74 -57.16
CA PRO A 15 -6.42 -0.42 -56.23
C PRO A 15 -5.31 -1.50 -56.35
N LEU A 16 -4.96 -2.09 -55.19
CA LEU A 16 -4.78 -3.53 -54.85
C LEU A 16 -3.75 -4.42 -55.63
N PRO A 17 -3.48 -5.68 -55.20
CA PRO A 17 -2.98 -6.14 -53.90
C PRO A 17 -1.84 -7.19 -54.06
N ARG A 18 -0.99 -7.45 -53.05
CA ARG A 18 -0.34 -8.77 -52.95
C ARG A 18 0.24 -9.09 -51.57
N GLY A 19 -0.40 -10.07 -50.92
CA GLY A 19 0.24 -11.13 -50.13
C GLY A 19 0.88 -10.73 -48.80
N ARG A 20 0.36 -11.26 -47.69
CA ARG A 20 0.72 -12.60 -47.18
C ARG A 20 0.17 -12.73 -45.76
N ALA A 21 -0.63 -13.76 -45.53
CA ALA A 21 -1.06 -14.18 -44.21
C ALA A 21 0.15 -14.72 -43.42
N SER A 22 0.22 -14.39 -42.13
CA SER A 22 0.34 -15.34 -40.99
C SER A 22 1.05 -14.68 -39.80
N ALA A 23 0.32 -14.49 -38.71
CA ALA A 23 0.75 -14.78 -37.34
C ALA A 23 -0.38 -14.34 -36.40
N GLY A 24 -1.05 -15.32 -35.78
CA GLY A 24 -2.16 -15.08 -34.88
C GLY A 24 -1.73 -14.23 -33.70
N VAL A 25 -2.37 -13.06 -33.55
CA VAL A 25 -2.43 -12.39 -32.26
C VAL A 25 -3.58 -13.04 -31.51
N VAL A 26 -3.24 -13.77 -30.45
CA VAL A 26 -4.21 -14.21 -29.45
C VAL A 26 -4.77 -12.93 -28.82
N ALA A 27 -5.98 -12.55 -29.22
CA ALA A 27 -6.73 -11.50 -28.55
C ALA A 27 -7.15 -12.03 -27.19
N VAL A 28 -6.41 -11.70 -26.14
CA VAL A 28 -6.93 -11.83 -24.78
C VAL A 28 -8.07 -10.81 -24.67
N ALA A 29 -9.30 -11.30 -24.53
CA ALA A 29 -10.42 -10.45 -24.21
C ALA A 29 -10.15 -9.88 -22.81
N GLN A 30 -9.67 -8.63 -22.74
CA GLN A 30 -9.75 -7.87 -21.51
C GLN A 30 -11.23 -7.59 -21.26
N CYS A 31 -11.90 -8.54 -20.61
CA CYS A 31 -13.12 -8.26 -19.87
C CYS A 31 -12.72 -7.26 -18.78
N GLY A 32 -12.91 -5.98 -19.10
CA GLY A 32 -12.68 -4.89 -18.18
C GLY A 32 -13.66 -4.99 -17.03
N SER A 33 -13.27 -5.73 -15.98
CA SER A 33 -13.91 -5.64 -14.68
C SER A 33 -13.80 -4.18 -14.23
N LYS A 34 -14.87 -3.44 -14.45
CA LYS A 34 -15.06 -2.12 -13.88
C LYS A 34 -15.20 -2.33 -12.37
N ILE A 35 -14.08 -2.30 -11.67
CA ILE A 35 -14.06 -2.17 -10.22
C ILE A 35 -14.77 -0.85 -9.94
N PRO A 36 -15.95 -0.81 -9.31
CA PRO A 36 -16.47 0.44 -8.82
C PRO A 36 -15.46 0.91 -7.78
N ARG A 37 -14.65 1.91 -8.16
CA ARG A 37 -13.96 2.74 -7.18
C ARG A 37 -15.05 3.43 -6.40
N GLY A 38 -15.53 2.76 -5.36
CA GLY A 38 -16.31 3.36 -4.29
C GLY A 38 -15.41 4.41 -3.68
N GLY A 39 -15.47 5.62 -4.22
CA GLY A 39 -14.88 6.78 -3.59
C GLY A 39 -15.56 6.92 -2.25
N VAL A 40 -14.89 6.53 -1.19
CA VAL A 40 -15.21 7.04 0.14
C VAL A 40 -14.90 8.53 0.07
N ALA A 41 -15.95 9.32 -0.14
CA ALA A 41 -15.87 10.75 0.00
C ALA A 41 -15.62 11.04 1.48
N ILE A 42 -14.35 11.20 1.85
CA ILE A 42 -13.98 11.84 3.11
C ILE A 42 -14.45 13.29 2.98
N ARG A 43 -15.61 13.60 3.56
CA ARG A 43 -16.04 14.97 3.78
C ARG A 43 -15.11 15.56 4.83
N ALA A 44 -14.01 16.17 4.39
CA ALA A 44 -13.31 17.13 5.22
C ALA A 44 -14.29 18.28 5.46
N THR A 45 -14.82 18.36 6.68
CA THR A 45 -15.47 19.57 7.17
C THR A 45 -14.39 20.62 7.37
N SER A 46 -13.88 21.18 6.27
CA SER A 46 -13.23 22.48 6.28
C SER A 46 -14.33 23.50 6.57
N GLY A 47 -14.37 23.99 7.81
CA GLY A 47 -15.00 25.25 8.19
C GLY A 47 -16.43 25.45 7.67
N GLY A 48 -17.39 24.90 8.40
CA GLY A 48 -18.81 25.19 8.21
C GLY A 48 -19.55 24.87 9.50
N GLU A 49 -19.36 25.76 10.48
CA GLU A 49 -20.36 26.15 11.49
C GLU A 49 -21.12 25.00 12.17
N GLY A 50 -20.47 24.41 13.17
CA GLY A 50 -21.04 23.41 14.08
C GLY A 50 -20.06 22.87 15.12
N ALA A 51 -19.01 23.62 15.45
CA ALA A 51 -18.00 23.22 16.42
C ALA A 51 -17.35 24.46 17.06
N THR A 52 -18.17 25.36 17.60
CA THR A 52 -17.70 26.51 18.38
C THR A 52 -18.13 26.48 19.85
N GLU A 53 -18.85 25.43 20.28
CA GLU A 53 -19.21 25.23 21.70
C GLU A 53 -18.75 23.88 22.29
N GLU A 54 -18.46 22.84 21.49
CA GLU A 54 -17.87 21.56 21.97
C GLU A 54 -16.32 21.56 22.07
N VAL A 55 -15.66 22.45 21.34
CA VAL A 55 -14.19 22.61 21.35
C VAL A 55 -13.65 23.08 22.71
N PRO A 56 -14.28 24.04 23.44
CA PRO A 56 -13.79 24.40 24.76
C PRO A 56 -13.83 23.23 25.74
N GLU A 57 -14.83 22.33 25.71
CA GLU A 57 -14.92 21.22 26.67
C GLU A 57 -13.84 20.15 26.44
N ILE A 58 -13.56 19.76 25.19
CA ILE A 58 -12.55 18.74 24.88
C ILE A 58 -11.14 19.26 25.18
N VAL A 59 -10.88 20.54 24.86
CA VAL A 59 -9.61 21.18 25.19
C VAL A 59 -9.47 21.36 26.70
N LYS A 60 -10.56 21.66 27.44
CA LYS A 60 -10.56 21.73 28.90
C LYS A 60 -10.34 20.36 29.55
N ALA A 61 -11.01 19.32 29.08
CA ALA A 61 -10.80 17.95 29.55
C ALA A 61 -9.37 17.46 29.26
N ALA A 62 -8.81 17.82 28.10
CA ALA A 62 -7.41 17.57 27.79
C ALA A 62 -6.50 18.38 28.72
N GLN A 63 -6.73 19.67 28.92
CA GLN A 63 -5.96 20.51 29.85
C GLN A 63 -6.00 19.94 31.27
N ASP A 64 -7.18 19.56 31.79
CA ASP A 64 -7.34 18.91 33.08
C ASP A 64 -6.59 17.57 33.15
N ALA A 65 -6.59 16.78 32.07
CA ALA A 65 -5.82 15.54 32.00
C ALA A 65 -4.31 15.79 31.93
N TRP A 66 -3.88 16.85 31.23
CA TRP A 66 -2.48 17.28 31.14
C TRP A 66 -1.99 17.89 32.45
N ASP A 67 -2.86 18.59 33.19
CA ASP A 67 -2.56 19.20 34.49
C ASP A 67 -2.51 18.17 35.62
N LYS A 68 -3.27 17.08 35.53
CA LYS A 68 -3.18 15.91 36.43
C LYS A 68 -1.92 15.07 36.24
N VAL A 69 -1.22 15.20 35.11
CA VAL A 69 0.06 14.56 34.91
C VAL A 69 1.12 15.34 35.69
N GLU A 70 1.68 14.69 36.71
CA GLU A 70 2.70 15.30 37.58
C GLU A 70 4.03 15.49 36.83
N ASP A 71 4.37 14.54 35.95
CA ASP A 71 5.61 14.56 35.15
C ASP A 71 5.40 14.99 33.69
N LYS A 72 4.89 16.21 33.48
CA LYS A 72 4.65 16.78 32.14
C LYS A 72 5.89 16.73 31.25
N TYR A 73 7.07 16.91 31.82
CA TYR A 73 8.35 16.81 31.10
C TYR A 73 8.67 15.38 30.65
N ALA A 74 8.38 14.36 31.47
CA ALA A 74 8.59 12.96 31.09
C ALA A 74 7.63 12.57 29.95
N VAL A 75 6.35 12.95 30.05
CA VAL A 75 5.38 12.69 28.98
C VAL A 75 5.72 13.48 27.71
N ALA A 76 6.15 14.73 27.83
CA ALA A 76 6.58 15.53 26.68
C ALA A 76 7.83 14.96 26.01
N THR A 77 8.82 14.51 26.77
CA THR A 77 10.04 13.90 26.21
C THR A 77 9.77 12.57 25.55
N ILE A 78 8.91 11.72 26.13
CA ILE A 78 8.45 10.49 25.48
C ILE A 78 7.64 10.81 24.21
N GLY A 79 6.78 11.83 24.25
CA GLY A 79 6.02 12.29 23.09
C GLY A 79 6.92 12.77 21.95
N VAL A 80 7.93 13.59 22.26
CA VAL A 80 8.94 14.04 21.29
C VAL A 80 9.76 12.86 20.78
N ALA A 81 10.19 11.95 21.65
CA ALA A 81 10.93 10.76 21.26
C ALA A 81 10.10 9.87 20.32
N ALA A 82 8.80 9.72 20.57
CA ALA A 82 7.89 8.99 19.69
C ALA A 82 7.75 9.66 18.31
N ILE A 83 7.66 10.99 18.26
CA ILE A 83 7.61 11.73 16.99
C ILE A 83 8.93 11.58 16.22
N VAL A 84 10.07 11.72 16.90
CA VAL A 84 11.40 11.55 16.29
C VAL A 84 11.58 10.11 15.81
N ALA A 85 11.18 9.12 16.60
CA ALA A 85 11.21 7.72 16.20
C ALA A 85 10.35 7.48 14.95
N LEU A 86 9.13 8.00 14.92
CA LEU A 86 8.25 7.90 13.76
C LEU A 86 8.86 8.58 12.53
N TRP A 87 9.41 9.79 12.68
CA TRP A 87 10.08 10.51 11.60
C TRP A 87 11.31 9.75 11.08
N THR A 88 12.08 9.14 11.98
CA THR A 88 13.25 8.33 11.65
C THR A 88 12.85 7.07 10.89
N VAL A 89 11.79 6.38 11.32
CA VAL A 89 11.27 5.18 10.63
C VAL A 89 10.77 5.56 9.24
N VAL A 90 10.00 6.65 9.10
CA VAL A 90 9.51 7.13 7.79
C VAL A 90 10.68 7.55 6.89
N GLY A 91 11.69 8.23 7.43
CA GLY A 91 12.91 8.60 6.71
C GLY A 91 13.72 7.38 6.26
N ALA A 92 13.87 6.37 7.14
CA ALA A 92 14.56 5.13 6.84
C ALA A 92 13.86 4.33 5.74
N ILE A 93 12.53 4.19 5.80
CA ILE A 93 11.75 3.53 4.73
C ILE A 93 11.95 4.26 3.40
N LYS A 94 11.88 5.59 3.39
CA LYS A 94 12.13 6.37 2.17
C LYS A 94 13.55 6.25 1.65
N ALA A 95 14.55 6.08 2.52
CA ALA A 95 15.92 5.81 2.10
C ALA A 95 16.10 4.40 1.53
N ILE A 96 15.44 3.41 2.13
CA ILE A 96 15.43 2.00 1.69
C ILE A 96 14.74 1.87 0.32
N ASP A 97 13.60 2.54 0.12
CA ASP A 97 12.89 2.56 -1.16
C ASP A 97 13.69 3.23 -2.29
N LYS A 98 14.72 4.03 -1.94
CA LYS A 98 15.64 4.66 -2.89
C LYS A 98 16.84 3.79 -3.23
N LEU A 99 17.04 2.66 -2.54
CA LEU A 99 18.01 1.65 -2.96
C LEU A 99 17.35 0.74 -4.01
N PRO A 100 17.78 0.77 -5.27
CA PRO A 100 17.09 0.09 -6.36
C PRO A 100 17.08 -1.45 -6.28
N LEU A 101 17.75 -2.05 -5.29
CA LEU A 101 17.86 -3.51 -5.14
C LEU A 101 17.04 -4.08 -3.98
N LEU A 102 16.90 -3.34 -2.88
CA LEU A 102 16.18 -3.80 -1.68
C LEU A 102 14.72 -4.21 -1.93
N PRO A 103 13.88 -3.42 -2.64
CA PRO A 103 12.49 -3.82 -2.85
C PRO A 103 12.37 -5.12 -3.64
N GLY A 104 13.22 -5.33 -4.66
CA GLY A 104 13.23 -6.58 -5.43
C GLY A 104 13.78 -7.77 -4.64
N VAL A 105 14.83 -7.58 -3.83
CA VAL A 105 15.39 -8.66 -2.99
C VAL A 105 14.40 -9.08 -1.90
N LEU A 106 13.75 -8.14 -1.21
CA LEU A 106 12.75 -8.46 -0.19
C LEU A 106 11.51 -9.14 -0.80
N GLU A 107 11.13 -8.80 -2.03
CA GLU A 107 10.06 -9.50 -2.75
C GLU A 107 10.44 -10.96 -3.07
N ILE A 108 11.64 -11.20 -3.61
CA ILE A 108 12.13 -12.56 -3.88
C ILE A 108 12.29 -13.36 -2.59
N VAL A 109 12.78 -12.74 -1.51
CA VAL A 109 12.89 -13.38 -0.20
C VAL A 109 11.50 -13.71 0.35
N GLY A 110 10.53 -12.81 0.22
CA GLY A 110 9.15 -13.06 0.64
C GLY A 110 8.52 -14.23 -0.10
N ILE A 111 8.55 -14.21 -1.44
CA ILE A 111 8.01 -15.29 -2.28
C ILE A 111 8.78 -16.59 -2.05
N GLY A 112 10.11 -16.54 -1.98
CA GLY A 112 10.96 -17.70 -1.74
C GLY A 112 10.69 -18.33 -0.38
N TYR A 113 10.57 -17.52 0.68
CA TYR A 113 10.27 -18.01 2.02
C TYR A 113 8.85 -18.54 2.12
N THR A 114 7.85 -17.85 1.57
CA THR A 114 6.46 -18.34 1.54
C THR A 114 6.35 -19.65 0.75
N GLY A 115 7.02 -19.76 -0.40
CA GLY A 115 7.07 -20.97 -1.21
C GLY A 115 7.75 -22.13 -0.47
N TRP A 116 8.93 -21.89 0.11
CA TRP A 116 9.66 -22.90 0.90
C TRP A 116 8.88 -23.33 2.15
N PHE A 117 8.30 -22.38 2.88
CA PHE A 117 7.50 -22.65 4.08
C PHE A 117 6.27 -23.49 3.74
N THR A 118 5.56 -23.14 2.66
CA THR A 118 4.38 -23.89 2.20
C THR A 118 4.78 -25.29 1.76
N TYR A 119 5.84 -25.41 0.95
CA TYR A 119 6.34 -26.70 0.48
C TYR A 119 6.76 -27.60 1.65
N ARG A 120 7.51 -27.05 2.60
CA ARG A 120 8.04 -27.81 3.72
C ARG A 120 7.00 -28.14 4.78
N ASN A 121 6.13 -27.20 5.13
CA ASN A 121 5.27 -27.35 6.32
C ASN A 121 3.81 -27.68 6.01
N LEU A 122 3.32 -27.43 4.79
CA LEU A 122 1.91 -27.64 4.43
C LEU A 122 1.68 -28.82 3.47
N ILE A 123 2.62 -29.13 2.57
CA ILE A 123 2.44 -30.22 1.58
C ILE A 123 2.66 -31.60 2.20
N PHE A 124 3.60 -31.72 3.14
CA PHE A 124 3.96 -33.01 3.73
C PHE A 124 3.17 -33.30 5.01
N GLN A 125 2.61 -34.51 5.06
CA GLN A 125 1.83 -35.02 6.18
C GLN A 125 2.51 -34.97 7.56
N PRO A 126 3.78 -35.41 7.71
CA PRO A 126 4.44 -35.33 9.01
C PRO A 126 4.73 -33.88 9.43
N ASP A 127 5.04 -33.01 8.47
CA ASP A 127 5.45 -31.63 8.75
C ASP A 127 4.25 -30.76 9.18
N ARG A 128 3.05 -30.96 8.60
CA ARG A 128 1.83 -30.25 9.05
C ARG A 128 1.44 -30.61 10.50
N GLU A 129 1.64 -31.85 10.92
CA GLU A 129 1.28 -32.32 12.26
C GLU A 129 2.27 -31.79 13.29
N ALA A 130 3.56 -31.78 12.95
CA ALA A 130 4.59 -31.11 13.74
C ALA A 130 4.34 -29.60 13.87
N LEU A 131 3.89 -28.93 12.79
CA LEU A 131 3.57 -27.51 12.81
C LEU A 131 2.36 -27.19 13.72
N ILE A 132 1.28 -27.96 13.57
CA ILE A 132 0.08 -27.83 14.42
C ILE A 132 0.43 -28.13 15.88
N GLY A 133 1.27 -29.13 16.14
CA GLY A 133 1.76 -29.46 17.48
C GLY A 133 2.51 -28.28 18.12
N LYS A 134 3.43 -27.66 17.38
CA LYS A 134 4.16 -26.47 17.83
C LYS A 134 3.21 -25.29 18.11
N ILE A 135 2.28 -25.00 17.21
CA ILE A 135 1.30 -23.91 17.39
C ILE A 135 0.46 -24.15 18.64
N LYS A 136 -0.05 -25.37 18.85
CA LYS A 136 -0.83 -25.73 20.04
C LYS A 136 -0.01 -25.62 21.33
N SER A 137 1.25 -26.05 21.30
CA SER A 137 2.16 -25.94 22.43
C SER A 137 2.40 -24.48 22.81
N THR A 138 2.77 -23.65 21.83
CA THR A 138 2.99 -22.21 22.05
C THR A 138 1.71 -21.51 22.50
N TYR A 139 0.56 -21.85 21.93
CA TYR A 139 -0.71 -21.29 22.38
C TYR A 139 -1.01 -21.66 23.83
N LYS A 140 -0.83 -22.93 24.21
CA LYS A 140 -1.06 -23.41 25.58
C LYS A 140 -0.11 -22.74 26.60
N GLU A 141 1.12 -22.47 26.18
CA GLU A 141 2.12 -21.76 26.97
C GLU A 141 1.73 -20.29 27.20
N ILE A 142 1.28 -19.59 26.15
CA ILE A 142 0.86 -18.18 26.25
C ILE A 142 -0.45 -18.03 27.03
N THR A 143 -1.42 -18.93 26.85
CA THR A 143 -2.71 -18.86 27.55
C THR A 143 -2.69 -19.46 28.94
N GLY A 144 -1.54 -19.97 29.40
CA GLY A 144 -1.40 -20.54 30.74
C GLY A 144 -2.23 -21.79 31.00
N SER A 145 -2.84 -22.42 29.97
CA SER A 145 -3.61 -23.67 30.12
C SER A 145 -2.73 -24.90 30.41
N SER A 146 -1.46 -24.70 30.74
CA SER A 146 -0.58 -25.67 31.38
C SER A 146 -0.55 -25.41 32.89
N SER A 147 -1.67 -25.63 33.55
CA SER A 147 -1.76 -25.92 34.99
C SER A 147 -2.60 -27.17 35.17
#